data_AF-A0A1Y4CMR7-F1
#
_entry.id   AF-A0A1Y4CMR7-F1
#
_cell.length_a   1.000
_cell.length_b   1.000
_cell.length_c   1.000
_cell.angle_alpha   90.00
_cell.angle_beta   90.00
_cell.angle_gamma   90.00
#
_symmetry.space_group_name_H-M   'P 1'
#
loop_
_entity.id
_entity.type
_entity.pdbx_description
1 polymer ?
#
loop_
_entity_poly.entity_id
_entity_poly.type
_entity_poly.pdbx_seq_one_letter_code
_entity_poly.pdbx_strand_id
1 'polypeptide(L)'
;MQQGSGGLVELLLGADDFYDLLSTIQYLDVIQAKNTDALNELVAMENELTQARIALDAQQQEAEEEEQRAEDALAEAEEARGELEAKIAAQAAAEEAQRRAALEAAQRALEEAQKAAAEAEQKAAETEGSQTETTVENPTFTTESGSEAPVEVPESPDAGNVDWSSDKQAFVSEWSARIDAYLAGSPLAGQGATFAEAAWEFGVDPRFSPAISTVESSTGRVCFRPHNAWGWGSSSWGSWEEAIWAHVEGLAIGYGGQLTYACAQKYCPPNADHWYSSVLANMEMI
;
A
#
# COMPACT_ATOMS: atom_id res chain seq x y z
N MET A 1 -82.19 -7.20 -5.52
CA MET A 1 -82.64 -5.90 -6.05
C MET A 1 -83.12 -6.12 -7.48
N GLN A 2 -84.41 -6.38 -7.65
CA GLN A 2 -85.05 -6.72 -8.94
C GLN A 2 -86.01 -5.57 -9.25
N GLN A 3 -85.50 -4.49 -9.87
CA GLN A 3 -86.31 -3.30 -10.22
C GLN A 3 -86.09 -2.80 -11.66
N GLY A 4 -85.49 -3.60 -12.56
CA GLY A 4 -85.20 -3.16 -13.93
C GLY A 4 -86.24 -3.52 -15.00
N SER A 5 -87.07 -4.55 -14.81
CA SER A 5 -87.89 -5.09 -15.91
C SER A 5 -89.21 -4.37 -16.17
N GLY A 6 -89.77 -3.66 -15.18
CA GLY A 6 -91.06 -2.96 -15.32
C GLY A 6 -90.99 -1.72 -16.21
N GLY A 7 -89.96 -0.89 -16.05
CA GLY A 7 -89.82 0.36 -16.80
C GLY A 7 -89.44 0.17 -18.27
N LEU A 8 -88.73 -0.90 -18.61
CA LEU A 8 -88.38 -1.24 -20.00
C LEU A 8 -89.61 -1.64 -20.82
N VAL A 9 -90.52 -2.40 -20.21
CA VAL A 9 -91.77 -2.81 -20.87
C VAL A 9 -92.70 -1.60 -21.06
N GLU A 10 -92.73 -0.67 -20.12
CA GLU A 10 -93.52 0.56 -20.20
C GLU A 10 -92.93 1.56 -21.23
N LEU A 11 -91.60 1.69 -21.31
CA LEU A 11 -90.91 2.49 -22.33
C LEU A 11 -91.09 1.90 -23.74
N LEU A 12 -91.10 0.57 -23.88
CA LEU A 12 -91.38 -0.12 -25.15
C LEU A 12 -92.86 0.01 -25.56
N LEU A 13 -93.79 0.02 -24.60
CA LEU A 13 -95.23 0.20 -24.86
C LEU A 13 -95.63 1.67 -25.07
N GLY A 14 -94.78 2.62 -24.65
CA GLY A 14 -94.99 4.06 -24.81
C GLY A 14 -94.47 4.65 -26.13
N ALA A 15 -93.96 3.82 -27.06
CA ALA A 15 -93.52 4.27 -28.38
C ALA A 15 -94.72 4.61 -29.29
N ASP A 16 -94.71 5.80 -29.88
CA ASP A 16 -95.83 6.32 -30.71
C ASP A 16 -95.98 5.57 -32.05
N ASP A 17 -94.90 5.01 -32.59
CA ASP A 17 -94.90 4.17 -33.79
C ASP A 17 -93.81 3.08 -33.79
N PHE A 18 -93.87 2.20 -34.80
CA PHE A 18 -92.92 1.09 -34.95
C PHE A 18 -91.47 1.55 -35.16
N TYR A 19 -91.27 2.75 -35.70
CA TYR A 19 -89.94 3.30 -35.95
C TYR A 19 -89.30 3.82 -34.65
N ASP A 20 -90.08 4.46 -33.78
CA ASP A 20 -89.65 4.86 -32.43
C ASP A 20 -89.38 3.65 -31.53
N LEU A 21 -90.18 2.59 -31.65
CA LEU A 21 -89.92 1.32 -30.97
C LEU A 21 -88.57 0.71 -31.41
N LEU A 22 -88.31 0.65 -32.72
CA LEU A 22 -87.08 0.10 -33.26
C LEU A 22 -85.86 0.94 -32.86
N SER A 23 -86.00 2.27 -32.88
CA SER A 23 -84.95 3.21 -32.47
C SER A 23 -84.65 3.11 -30.97
N THR A 24 -85.67 2.94 -30.14
CA THR A 24 -85.52 2.75 -28.69
C THR A 24 -84.82 1.41 -28.38
N ILE A 25 -85.17 0.33 -29.08
CA ILE A 25 -84.49 -0.97 -28.94
C ILE A 25 -83.03 -0.87 -29.37
N GLN A 26 -82.73 -0.24 -30.50
CA GLN A 26 -81.36 -0.03 -30.98
C GLN A 26 -80.55 0.83 -30.00
N TYR A 27 -81.15 1.90 -29.47
CA TYR A 27 -80.48 2.75 -28.48
C TYR A 27 -80.17 1.98 -27.19
N LEU A 28 -81.12 1.19 -26.67
CA LEU A 28 -80.91 0.36 -25.49
C LEU A 28 -79.82 -0.70 -25.72
N ASP A 29 -79.77 -1.31 -26.90
CA ASP A 29 -78.72 -2.27 -27.27
C ASP A 29 -77.33 -1.61 -27.29
N VAL A 30 -77.22 -0.41 -27.89
CA VAL A 30 -75.97 0.38 -27.91
C VAL A 30 -75.53 0.80 -26.51
N ILE A 31 -76.46 1.23 -25.65
CA ILE A 31 -76.14 1.62 -24.27
C ILE A 31 -75.75 0.41 -23.43
N GLN A 32 -76.42 -0.74 -23.60
CA GLN A 32 -76.03 -1.98 -22.91
C GLN A 32 -74.65 -2.46 -23.36
N ALA A 33 -74.34 -2.39 -24.66
CA ALA A 33 -73.01 -2.71 -25.18
C ALA A 33 -71.95 -1.79 -24.56
N LYS A 34 -72.16 -0.46 -24.60
CA LYS A 34 -71.25 0.53 -24.00
C LYS A 34 -71.04 0.33 -22.51
N ASN A 35 -72.11 0.05 -21.76
CA ASN A 35 -72.01 -0.21 -20.32
C ASN A 35 -71.27 -1.52 -20.03
N THR A 36 -71.48 -2.55 -20.86
CA THR A 36 -70.77 -3.84 -20.74
C THR A 36 -69.28 -3.65 -21.05
N ASP A 37 -68.94 -2.89 -22.09
CA ASP A 37 -67.56 -2.56 -22.43
C ASP A 37 -66.87 -1.79 -21.30
N ALA A 38 -67.53 -0.77 -20.75
CA ALA A 38 -67.00 0.02 -19.64
C ALA A 38 -66.81 -0.83 -18.36
N LEU A 39 -67.72 -1.78 -18.07
CA LEU A 39 -67.55 -2.71 -16.96
C LEU A 39 -66.36 -3.65 -17.18
N ASN A 40 -66.17 -4.16 -18.40
CA ASN A 40 -65.03 -5.00 -18.73
C ASN A 40 -63.70 -4.24 -18.59
N GLU A 41 -63.67 -2.98 -19.03
CA GLU A 41 -62.51 -2.10 -18.88
C GLU A 41 -62.21 -1.81 -17.39
N LEU A 42 -63.23 -1.57 -16.58
CA LEU A 42 -63.07 -1.31 -15.14
C LEU A 42 -62.54 -2.55 -14.40
N VAL A 43 -63.02 -3.74 -14.76
CA VAL A 43 -62.50 -5.01 -14.24
C VAL A 43 -61.05 -5.25 -14.69
N ALA A 44 -60.71 -4.89 -15.94
CA ALA A 44 -59.33 -4.97 -16.41
C ALA A 44 -58.41 -4.05 -15.61
N MET A 45 -58.81 -2.79 -15.40
CA MET A 45 -58.06 -1.83 -14.58
C MET A 45 -57.93 -2.27 -13.12
N GLU A 46 -58.98 -2.87 -12.53
CA GLU A 46 -58.92 -3.42 -11.16
C GLU A 46 -57.90 -4.56 -11.05
N ASN A 47 -57.87 -5.44 -12.06
CA ASN A 47 -56.87 -6.52 -12.12
C ASN A 47 -55.46 -5.96 -12.29
N GLU A 48 -55.24 -5.02 -13.21
CA GLU A 48 -53.94 -4.37 -13.41
C GLU A 48 -53.47 -3.65 -12.14
N LEU A 49 -54.34 -2.90 -11.48
CA LEU A 49 -54.02 -2.20 -10.25
C LEU A 49 -53.68 -3.17 -9.10
N THR A 50 -54.36 -4.31 -9.03
CA THR A 50 -54.05 -5.36 -8.06
C THR A 50 -52.68 -5.98 -8.34
N GLN A 51 -52.38 -6.31 -9.61
CA GLN A 51 -51.07 -6.84 -10.00
C GLN A 51 -49.95 -5.82 -9.75
N ALA A 52 -50.18 -4.55 -10.06
CA ALA A 52 -49.23 -3.48 -9.82
C ALA A 52 -48.93 -3.30 -8.33
N ARG A 53 -49.94 -3.41 -7.45
CA ARG A 53 -49.73 -3.37 -5.99
C ARG A 53 -48.89 -4.55 -5.50
N ILE A 54 -49.20 -5.76 -5.94
CA ILE A 54 -48.43 -6.96 -5.56
C ILE A 54 -46.97 -6.83 -6.01
N ALA A 55 -46.75 -6.37 -7.24
CA ALA A 55 -45.41 -6.16 -7.78
C ALA A 55 -44.65 -5.06 -7.02
N LEU A 56 -45.33 -3.97 -6.66
CA LEU A 56 -44.74 -2.87 -5.88
C LEU A 56 -44.35 -3.34 -4.49
N ASP A 57 -45.22 -4.07 -3.79
CA ASP A 57 -44.93 -4.59 -2.44
C ASP A 57 -43.73 -5.56 -2.48
N ALA A 58 -43.66 -6.42 -3.50
CA ALA A 58 -42.52 -7.31 -3.69
C ALA A 58 -41.21 -6.54 -3.97
N GLN A 59 -41.25 -5.50 -4.80
CA GLN A 59 -40.09 -4.65 -5.07
C GLN A 59 -39.66 -3.85 -3.85
N GLN A 60 -40.59 -3.38 -3.03
CA GLN A 60 -40.27 -2.70 -1.77
C GLN A 60 -39.56 -3.63 -0.81
N GLN A 61 -40.05 -4.86 -0.65
CA GLN A 61 -39.39 -5.85 0.20
C GLN A 61 -37.99 -6.20 -0.31
N GLU A 62 -37.82 -6.42 -1.62
CA GLU A 62 -36.51 -6.70 -2.21
C GLU A 62 -35.53 -5.53 -1.99
N ALA A 63 -36.01 -4.29 -2.13
CA ALA A 63 -35.20 -3.10 -1.89
C ALA A 63 -34.78 -2.96 -0.42
N GLU A 64 -35.67 -3.24 0.53
CA GLU A 64 -35.34 -3.24 1.97
C GLU A 64 -34.31 -4.32 2.31
N GLU A 65 -34.42 -5.52 1.72
CA GLU A 65 -33.46 -6.61 1.91
C GLU A 65 -32.08 -6.31 1.28
N GLU A 66 -32.03 -5.62 0.15
CA GLU A 66 -30.78 -5.14 -0.46
C GLU A 66 -30.15 -4.00 0.34
N GLU A 67 -30.95 -3.05 0.85
CA GLU A 67 -30.47 -1.97 1.73
C GLU A 67 -29.83 -2.55 2.98
N GLN A 68 -30.49 -3.50 3.65
CA GLN A 68 -29.95 -4.15 4.84
C GLN A 68 -28.65 -4.91 4.55
N ARG A 69 -28.58 -5.64 3.44
CA ARG A 69 -27.33 -6.31 3.02
C ARG A 69 -26.20 -5.33 2.73
N ALA A 70 -26.51 -4.17 2.15
CA ALA A 70 -25.52 -3.13 1.90
C ALA A 70 -25.02 -2.49 3.20
N GLU A 71 -25.90 -2.24 4.18
CA GLU A 71 -25.53 -1.74 5.51
C GLU A 71 -24.63 -2.72 6.25
N ASP A 72 -25.00 -4.01 6.27
CA ASP A 72 -24.18 -5.05 6.92
C ASP A 72 -22.79 -5.16 6.26
N ALA A 73 -22.73 -5.13 4.92
CA ALA A 73 -21.47 -5.18 4.19
C ALA A 73 -20.57 -3.94 4.45
N LEU A 74 -21.17 -2.76 4.62
CA LEU A 74 -20.44 -1.55 4.98
C LEU A 74 -19.89 -1.65 6.40
N ALA A 75 -20.69 -2.13 7.36
CA ALA A 75 -20.26 -2.31 8.74
C ALA A 75 -19.08 -3.31 8.84
N GLU A 76 -19.15 -4.44 8.14
CA GLU A 76 -18.06 -5.41 8.07
C GLU A 76 -16.79 -4.80 7.45
N ALA A 77 -16.93 -3.99 6.39
CA ALA A 77 -15.80 -3.32 5.75
C ALA A 77 -15.13 -2.28 6.66
N GLU A 78 -15.92 -1.52 7.42
CA GLU A 78 -15.41 -0.56 8.41
C GLU A 78 -14.69 -1.26 9.55
N GLU A 79 -15.24 -2.36 10.08
CA GLU A 79 -14.58 -3.18 11.10
C GLU A 79 -13.25 -3.75 10.59
N ALA A 80 -13.25 -4.34 9.39
CA ALA A 80 -12.05 -4.89 8.78
C ALA A 80 -10.97 -3.81 8.54
N ARG A 81 -11.36 -2.60 8.14
CA ARG A 81 -10.44 -1.46 8.04
C ARG A 81 -9.90 -1.05 9.40
N GLY A 82 -10.74 -0.96 10.41
CA GLY A 82 -10.33 -0.65 11.78
C GLY A 82 -9.32 -1.65 12.33
N GLU A 83 -9.55 -2.95 12.12
CA GLU A 83 -8.61 -4.01 12.49
C GLU A 83 -7.28 -3.90 11.74
N LEU A 84 -7.33 -3.59 10.44
CA LEU A 84 -6.13 -3.44 9.63
C LEU A 84 -5.31 -2.22 10.07
N GLU A 85 -5.95 -1.07 10.29
CA GLU A 85 -5.31 0.14 10.81
C GLU A 85 -4.70 -0.12 12.20
N ALA A 86 -5.39 -0.85 13.08
CA ALA A 86 -4.86 -1.25 14.37
C ALA A 86 -3.64 -2.18 14.25
N LYS A 87 -3.66 -3.13 13.31
CA LYS A 87 -2.50 -4.01 13.04
C LYS A 87 -1.31 -3.23 12.50
N ILE A 88 -1.53 -2.30 11.57
CA ILE A 88 -0.48 -1.43 11.03
C ILE A 88 0.11 -0.55 12.14
N ALA A 89 -0.73 0.08 12.96
CA ALA A 89 -0.28 0.90 14.09
C ALA A 89 0.52 0.08 15.13
N ALA A 90 0.07 -1.14 15.43
CA ALA A 90 0.79 -2.04 16.33
C ALA A 90 2.14 -2.48 15.75
N GLN A 91 2.21 -2.77 14.45
CA GLN A 91 3.46 -3.10 13.76
C GLN A 91 4.42 -1.90 13.75
N ALA A 92 3.95 -0.70 13.41
CA ALA A 92 4.75 0.52 13.43
C ALA A 92 5.29 0.83 14.84
N ALA A 93 4.45 0.72 15.87
CA ALA A 93 4.88 0.93 17.26
C ALA A 93 5.90 -0.14 17.73
N ALA A 94 5.73 -1.40 17.31
CA ALA A 94 6.69 -2.45 17.58
C ALA A 94 8.03 -2.19 16.86
N GLU A 95 7.98 -1.76 15.60
CA GLU A 95 9.17 -1.42 14.82
C GLU A 95 9.90 -0.20 15.42
N GLU A 96 9.20 0.84 15.84
CA GLU A 96 9.81 2.00 16.50
C GLU A 96 10.45 1.62 17.84
N ALA A 97 9.76 0.81 18.66
CA ALA A 97 10.32 0.31 19.91
C ALA A 97 11.57 -0.54 19.69
N GLN A 98 11.57 -1.39 18.65
CA GLN A 98 12.71 -2.20 18.26
C GLN A 98 13.85 -1.35 17.70
N ARG A 99 13.58 -0.35 16.85
CA ARG A 99 14.57 0.59 16.33
C ARG A 99 15.26 1.34 17.47
N ARG A 100 14.49 1.82 18.45
CA ARG A 100 15.05 2.48 19.65
C ARG A 100 15.92 1.53 20.46
N ALA A 101 15.48 0.30 20.70
CA ALA A 101 16.26 -0.70 21.43
C ALA A 101 17.57 -1.07 20.70
N ALA A 102 17.52 -1.19 19.37
CA ALA A 102 18.69 -1.45 18.55
C ALA A 102 19.70 -0.29 18.59
N LEU A 103 19.23 0.96 18.51
CA LEU A 103 20.08 2.15 18.66
C LEU A 103 20.74 2.21 20.04
N GLU A 104 19.98 1.95 21.11
CA GLU A 104 20.54 1.90 22.48
C GLU A 104 21.58 0.77 22.65
N ALA A 105 21.32 -0.41 22.06
CA ALA A 105 22.26 -1.53 22.10
C ALA A 105 23.55 -1.22 21.31
N ALA A 106 23.42 -0.60 20.15
CA ALA A 106 24.55 -0.16 19.33
C ALA A 106 25.40 0.89 20.06
N GLN A 107 24.76 1.87 20.73
CA GLN A 107 25.47 2.85 21.56
C GLN A 107 26.25 2.19 22.69
N ARG A 108 25.65 1.22 23.42
CA ARG A 108 26.35 0.48 24.48
C ARG A 108 27.53 -0.32 23.95
N ALA A 109 27.36 -0.99 22.81
CA ALA A 109 28.45 -1.75 22.19
C ALA A 109 29.60 -0.83 21.75
N LEU A 110 29.30 0.36 21.24
CA LEU A 110 30.31 1.37 20.89
C LEU A 110 31.05 1.86 22.14
N GLU A 111 30.34 2.16 23.23
CA GLU A 111 30.95 2.56 24.51
C GLU A 111 31.83 1.45 25.11
N GLU A 112 31.39 0.18 25.04
CA GLU A 112 32.18 -0.96 25.49
C GLU A 112 33.42 -1.17 24.61
N ALA A 113 33.30 -1.04 23.29
CA ALA A 113 34.42 -1.11 22.37
C ALA A 113 35.42 0.03 22.58
N GLN A 114 34.95 1.25 22.84
CA GLN A 114 35.81 2.39 23.19
C GLN A 114 36.54 2.17 24.52
N LYS A 115 35.88 1.62 25.54
CA LYS A 115 36.52 1.24 26.80
C LYS A 115 37.57 0.14 26.60
N ALA A 116 37.26 -0.90 25.84
CA ALA A 116 38.19 -1.98 25.53
C ALA A 116 39.39 -1.50 24.70
N ALA A 117 39.19 -0.56 23.77
CA ALA A 117 40.25 0.08 23.00
C ALA A 117 41.17 0.92 23.91
N ALA A 118 40.60 1.72 24.82
CA ALA A 118 41.37 2.50 25.80
C ALA A 118 42.15 1.60 26.77
N GLU A 119 41.59 0.48 27.21
CA GLU A 119 42.29 -0.52 28.04
C GLU A 119 43.39 -1.27 27.26
N ALA A 120 43.18 -1.53 25.97
CA ALA A 120 44.20 -2.12 25.10
C ALA A 120 45.36 -1.14 24.82
N GLU A 121 45.06 0.15 24.67
CA GLU A 121 46.04 1.22 24.50
C GLU A 121 46.87 1.43 25.78
N GLN A 122 46.26 1.33 26.96
CA GLN A 122 46.99 1.32 28.25
C GLN A 122 47.89 0.09 28.42
N LYS A 123 47.45 -1.10 28.00
CA LYS A 123 48.28 -2.32 28.02
C LYS A 123 49.40 -2.31 26.98
N ALA A 124 49.20 -1.66 25.83
CA ALA A 124 50.23 -1.44 24.83
C ALA A 124 51.31 -0.46 25.35
N ALA A 125 50.91 0.57 26.09
CA ALA A 125 51.83 1.52 26.74
C ALA A 125 52.70 0.89 27.85
N GLU A 126 52.33 -0.28 28.41
CA GLU A 126 53.14 -1.02 29.39
C GLU A 126 54.23 -1.93 28.77
N THR A 127 54.22 -2.16 27.44
CA THR A 127 55.15 -3.10 26.77
C THR A 127 56.34 -2.43 26.06
N GLU A 128 56.33 -1.12 25.83
CA GLU A 128 57.49 -0.38 25.33
C GLU A 128 57.95 0.70 26.32
N GLY A 129 58.80 0.29 27.27
CA GLY A 129 59.59 1.23 28.04
C GLY A 129 60.83 1.67 27.26
N SER A 130 60.79 2.86 26.65
CA SER A 130 61.92 3.82 26.68
C SER A 130 61.54 5.19 26.10
N GLN A 131 61.45 6.18 26.99
CA GLN A 131 61.58 7.64 26.77
C GLN A 131 60.44 8.28 25.94
N THR A 132 59.68 9.28 26.39
CA THR A 132 59.98 10.44 27.24
C THR A 132 58.63 11.07 27.66
N GLU A 133 58.53 11.58 28.88
CA GLU A 133 57.42 12.45 29.33
C GLU A 133 57.19 13.62 28.37
N THR A 134 55.94 13.87 27.96
CA THR A 134 55.32 15.22 27.95
C THR A 134 53.78 15.09 27.89
N THR A 135 53.14 15.61 28.93
CA THR A 135 51.80 16.19 29.05
C THR A 135 50.74 15.90 27.96
N VAL A 136 49.63 15.27 28.38
CA VAL A 136 48.41 15.09 27.58
C VAL A 136 47.57 16.37 27.66
N GLU A 137 47.42 17.07 26.53
CA GLU A 137 46.33 18.02 26.29
C GLU A 137 45.42 17.45 25.18
N ASN A 138 44.12 17.79 25.26
CA ASN A 138 43.05 17.39 24.34
C ASN A 138 43.43 17.49 22.85
N PRO A 139 42.98 16.56 21.97
CA PRO A 139 43.30 16.66 20.55
C PRO A 139 42.35 17.64 19.85
N THR A 140 42.87 18.79 19.43
CA THR A 140 42.27 19.64 18.40
C THR A 140 43.08 19.57 17.10
N PHE A 141 42.42 19.56 15.94
CA PHE A 141 43.07 19.65 14.62
C PHE A 141 43.07 21.10 14.11
N THR A 142 44.24 21.58 13.68
CA THR A 142 44.44 22.91 13.08
C THR A 142 44.55 22.80 11.56
N THR A 143 43.76 23.58 10.82
CA THR A 143 43.88 23.73 9.36
C THR A 143 44.99 24.74 9.00
N GLU A 144 45.51 24.70 7.77
CA GLU A 144 46.67 25.48 7.28
C GLU A 144 46.53 27.01 7.39
N SER A 145 45.36 27.53 7.77
CA SER A 145 45.12 28.96 8.00
C SER A 145 44.82 29.34 9.46
N GLY A 146 45.04 28.44 10.43
CA GLY A 146 45.07 28.78 11.86
C GLY A 146 43.71 29.06 12.52
N SER A 147 42.62 28.49 11.99
CA SER A 147 41.30 28.57 12.61
C SER A 147 40.86 27.20 13.14
N GLU A 148 40.55 27.11 14.44
CA GLU A 148 39.88 25.97 15.07
C GLU A 148 38.40 25.99 14.69
N ALA A 149 37.89 24.88 14.15
CA ALA A 149 36.47 24.65 13.93
C ALA A 149 36.03 23.43 14.75
N PRO A 150 34.90 23.48 15.48
CA PRO A 150 34.38 22.33 16.19
C PRO A 150 34.01 21.22 15.19
N VAL A 151 34.29 19.96 15.56
CA VAL A 151 33.77 18.79 14.86
C VAL A 151 32.28 18.70 15.16
N GLU A 152 31.46 19.31 14.30
CA GLU A 152 30.03 19.02 14.30
C GLU A 152 29.85 17.59 13.78
N VAL A 153 29.41 16.70 14.67
CA VAL A 153 28.77 15.46 14.25
C VAL A 153 27.48 15.90 13.54
N PRO A 154 27.35 15.69 12.21
CA PRO A 154 26.12 16.06 11.53
C PRO A 154 24.95 15.34 12.22
N GLU A 155 23.82 16.05 12.38
CA GLU A 155 22.57 15.40 12.79
C GLU A 155 22.38 14.16 11.93
N SER A 156 22.12 13.03 12.58
CA SER A 156 21.83 11.75 11.95
C SER A 156 20.89 12.01 10.78
N PRO A 157 21.28 11.76 9.51
CA PRO A 157 20.38 12.00 8.41
C PRO A 157 19.20 11.04 8.61
N ASP A 158 18.03 11.61 8.88
CA ASP A 158 16.77 10.89 8.74
C ASP A 158 16.81 10.24 7.35
N ALA A 159 16.63 8.91 7.30
CA ALA A 159 16.50 8.20 6.04
C ALA A 159 15.16 8.62 5.42
N GLY A 160 15.10 9.87 4.97
CA GLY A 160 13.90 10.55 4.54
C GLY A 160 13.13 9.69 3.55
N ASN A 161 11.82 9.87 3.59
CA ASN A 161 10.93 9.20 2.66
C ASN A 161 11.38 9.53 1.22
N VAL A 162 11.53 8.51 0.38
CA VAL A 162 11.97 8.68 -1.00
C VAL A 162 10.93 9.54 -1.73
N ASP A 163 11.34 10.66 -2.34
CA ASP A 163 10.42 11.54 -3.04
C ASP A 163 10.10 11.02 -4.45
N TRP A 164 8.97 10.34 -4.55
CA TRP A 164 8.42 9.82 -5.80
C TRP A 164 7.64 10.87 -6.62
N SER A 165 7.51 12.10 -6.14
CA SER A 165 6.77 13.17 -6.83
C SER A 165 7.59 13.89 -7.91
N SER A 166 8.91 13.68 -7.92
CA SER A 166 9.82 14.16 -8.94
C SER A 166 9.67 13.39 -10.27
N ASP A 167 10.14 13.96 -11.38
CA ASP A 167 10.19 13.23 -12.64
C ASP A 167 11.32 12.19 -12.64
N LYS A 168 11.18 11.14 -13.47
CA LYS A 168 12.14 10.03 -13.56
C LYS A 168 13.58 10.50 -13.75
N GLN A 169 13.79 11.55 -14.54
CA GLN A 169 15.15 12.00 -14.86
C GLN A 169 15.79 12.71 -13.66
N ALA A 170 15.05 13.54 -12.94
CA ALA A 170 15.50 14.14 -11.69
C ALA A 170 15.80 13.07 -10.63
N PHE A 171 14.87 12.12 -10.44
CA PHE A 171 15.05 10.99 -9.52
C PHE A 171 16.32 10.21 -9.83
N VAL A 172 16.47 9.76 -11.08
CA VAL A 172 17.63 8.97 -11.49
C VAL A 172 18.91 9.78 -11.29
N SER A 173 18.93 11.06 -11.67
CA SER A 173 20.13 11.90 -11.51
C SER A 173 20.55 12.06 -10.05
N GLU A 174 19.60 12.29 -9.13
CA GLU A 174 19.90 12.43 -7.71
C GLU A 174 20.47 11.13 -7.14
N TRP A 175 19.73 10.03 -7.32
CA TRP A 175 20.09 8.75 -6.71
C TRP A 175 21.32 8.12 -7.35
N SER A 176 21.56 8.34 -8.64
CA SER A 176 22.79 7.89 -9.30
C SER A 176 24.02 8.46 -8.60
N ALA A 177 24.03 9.77 -8.35
CA ALA A 177 25.19 10.44 -7.75
C ALA A 177 25.45 9.95 -6.33
N ARG A 178 24.40 9.78 -5.52
CA ARG A 178 24.48 9.28 -4.15
C ARG A 178 24.98 7.84 -4.09
N ILE A 179 24.39 6.98 -4.92
CA ILE A 179 24.78 5.56 -4.98
C ILE A 179 26.20 5.41 -5.54
N ASP A 180 26.59 6.16 -6.58
CA ASP A 180 27.97 6.09 -7.09
C ASP A 180 29.01 6.54 -6.07
N ALA A 181 28.70 7.59 -5.29
CA ALA A 181 29.57 8.02 -4.19
C ALA A 181 29.74 6.92 -3.13
N TYR A 182 28.63 6.26 -2.77
CA TYR A 182 28.63 5.15 -1.81
C TYR A 182 29.38 3.91 -2.33
N LEU A 183 29.20 3.56 -3.60
CA LEU A 183 29.81 2.39 -4.23
C LEU A 183 31.27 2.62 -4.68
N ALA A 184 31.82 3.82 -4.47
CA ALA A 184 33.13 4.21 -4.98
C ALA A 184 34.24 3.23 -4.56
N GLY A 185 35.08 2.84 -5.52
CA GLY A 185 36.19 1.90 -5.31
C GLY A 185 35.80 0.44 -5.12
N SER A 186 34.51 0.09 -5.23
CA SER A 186 34.02 -1.30 -5.23
C SER A 186 33.89 -1.88 -6.65
N PRO A 187 33.72 -3.20 -6.79
CA PRO A 187 33.34 -3.83 -8.07
C PRO A 187 32.04 -3.32 -8.69
N LEU A 188 31.13 -2.72 -7.89
CA LEU A 188 29.90 -2.09 -8.36
C LEU A 188 30.04 -0.58 -8.62
N ALA A 189 31.25 -0.01 -8.55
CA ALA A 189 31.46 1.41 -8.81
C ALA A 189 30.99 1.81 -10.22
N GLY A 190 30.25 2.91 -10.33
CA GLY A 190 29.68 3.41 -11.59
C GLY A 190 28.32 2.81 -11.95
N GLN A 191 27.75 1.97 -11.08
CA GLN A 191 26.42 1.37 -11.28
C GLN A 191 25.27 2.18 -10.67
N GLY A 192 25.53 3.39 -10.15
CA GLY A 192 24.52 4.23 -9.52
C GLY A 192 23.31 4.49 -10.41
N ALA A 193 23.55 4.78 -11.69
CA ALA A 193 22.48 4.95 -12.68
C ALA A 193 21.64 3.68 -12.85
N THR A 194 22.27 2.52 -12.99
CA THR A 194 21.59 1.23 -13.13
C THR A 194 20.68 0.95 -11.93
N PHE A 195 21.18 1.17 -10.71
CA PHE A 195 20.38 0.99 -9.49
C PHE A 195 19.20 1.97 -9.43
N ALA A 196 19.44 3.25 -9.72
CA ALA A 196 18.40 4.28 -9.67
C ALA A 196 17.31 4.04 -10.73
N GLU A 197 17.69 3.64 -11.94
CA GLU A 197 16.74 3.30 -13.01
C GLU A 197 15.88 2.08 -12.67
N ALA A 198 16.50 1.01 -12.14
CA ALA A 198 15.78 -0.18 -11.72
C ALA A 198 14.85 0.11 -10.52
N ALA A 199 15.33 0.89 -9.54
CA ALA A 199 14.55 1.32 -8.39
C ALA A 199 13.31 2.11 -8.80
N TRP A 200 13.47 3.04 -9.76
CA TRP A 200 12.34 3.76 -10.33
C TRP A 200 11.34 2.84 -11.02
N GLU A 201 11.82 1.92 -11.85
CA GLU A 201 10.96 1.04 -12.65
C GLU A 201 10.09 0.13 -11.77
N PHE A 202 10.65 -0.38 -10.68
CA PHE A 202 9.98 -1.36 -9.82
C PHE A 202 9.41 -0.79 -8.52
N GLY A 203 9.54 0.52 -8.28
CA GLY A 203 9.04 1.17 -7.06
C GLY A 203 9.77 0.71 -5.79
N VAL A 204 11.07 0.49 -5.88
CA VAL A 204 11.92 0.03 -4.77
C VAL A 204 12.70 1.21 -4.20
N ASP A 205 12.91 1.25 -2.88
CA ASP A 205 13.80 2.25 -2.28
C ASP A 205 15.21 2.14 -2.91
N PRO A 206 15.70 3.21 -3.56
CA PRO A 206 16.96 3.17 -4.33
C PRO A 206 18.19 2.85 -3.46
N ARG A 207 18.11 3.04 -2.14
CA ARG A 207 19.18 2.71 -1.19
C ARG A 207 19.22 1.23 -0.85
N PHE A 208 18.09 0.54 -0.97
CA PHE A 208 17.91 -0.79 -0.40
C PHE A 208 18.79 -1.85 -1.06
N SER A 209 18.75 -1.95 -2.39
CA SER A 209 19.56 -2.93 -3.11
C SER A 209 21.07 -2.67 -3.02
N PRO A 210 21.58 -1.43 -3.14
CA PRO A 210 22.98 -1.12 -2.89
C PRO A 210 23.42 -1.49 -1.47
N ALA A 211 22.62 -1.16 -0.45
CA ALA A 211 22.92 -1.47 0.94
C ALA A 211 23.03 -2.98 1.21
N ILE A 212 22.11 -3.79 0.68
CA ILE A 212 22.19 -5.26 0.79
C ILE A 212 23.48 -5.76 0.14
N SER A 213 23.89 -5.22 -1.01
CA SER A 213 25.13 -5.64 -1.69
C SER A 213 26.38 -5.47 -0.81
N THR A 214 26.38 -4.43 0.03
CA THR A 214 27.45 -4.16 1.00
C THR A 214 27.45 -5.17 2.13
N VAL A 215 26.27 -5.41 2.72
CA VAL A 215 26.10 -6.36 3.82
C VAL A 215 26.46 -7.79 3.40
N GLU A 216 26.08 -8.20 2.20
CA GLU A 216 26.20 -9.59 1.73
C GLU A 216 27.56 -9.91 1.11
N SER A 217 28.22 -8.94 0.47
CA SER A 217 29.45 -9.22 -0.29
C SER A 217 30.49 -8.11 -0.23
N SER A 218 30.37 -7.16 0.71
CA SER A 218 31.22 -5.97 0.75
C SER A 218 31.21 -5.23 -0.60
N THR A 219 30.01 -5.06 -1.16
CA THR A 219 29.76 -4.31 -2.40
C THR A 219 30.29 -5.04 -3.64
N GLY A 220 30.08 -6.35 -3.71
CA GLY A 220 30.50 -7.20 -4.82
C GLY A 220 31.95 -7.70 -4.74
N ARG A 221 32.68 -7.44 -3.64
CA ARG A 221 34.07 -7.90 -3.46
C ARG A 221 34.16 -9.40 -3.17
N VAL A 222 33.18 -9.92 -2.42
CA VAL A 222 33.16 -11.30 -1.95
C VAL A 222 31.88 -11.98 -2.43
N CYS A 223 31.79 -12.22 -3.74
CA CYS A 223 30.66 -12.93 -4.34
C CYS A 223 30.89 -14.44 -4.35
N PHE A 224 29.89 -15.21 -3.93
CA PHE A 224 29.94 -16.69 -4.00
C PHE A 224 29.73 -17.21 -5.43
N ARG A 225 29.12 -16.42 -6.32
CA ARG A 225 28.90 -16.69 -7.74
C ARG A 225 29.14 -15.43 -8.58
N PRO A 226 29.48 -15.56 -9.87
CA PRO A 226 29.67 -14.40 -10.76
C PRO A 226 28.47 -13.44 -10.72
N HIS A 227 28.79 -12.16 -10.49
CA HIS A 227 27.87 -11.02 -10.39
C HIS A 227 26.75 -11.18 -9.35
N ASN A 228 26.93 -12.01 -8.32
CA ASN A 228 25.96 -12.15 -7.23
C ASN A 228 26.43 -11.45 -5.96
N ALA A 229 26.14 -10.15 -5.88
CA ALA A 229 26.53 -9.30 -4.74
C ALA A 229 25.61 -9.44 -3.52
N TRP A 230 24.45 -10.10 -3.65
CA TRP A 230 23.39 -10.10 -2.64
C TRP A 230 23.16 -11.47 -1.97
N GLY A 231 23.95 -12.48 -2.31
CA GLY A 231 23.70 -13.84 -1.80
C GLY A 231 22.39 -14.45 -2.36
N TRP A 232 21.92 -13.96 -3.50
CA TRP A 232 20.57 -14.25 -3.99
C TRP A 232 20.45 -15.67 -4.52
N GLY A 233 19.87 -16.56 -3.72
CA GLY A 233 19.60 -17.95 -4.05
C GLY A 233 20.83 -18.70 -4.58
N SER A 234 20.67 -19.37 -5.72
CA SER A 234 21.77 -20.01 -6.46
C SER A 234 22.12 -19.28 -7.77
N SER A 235 21.72 -18.01 -7.87
CA SER A 235 21.78 -17.23 -9.11
C SER A 235 23.21 -16.79 -9.46
N SER A 236 23.42 -16.56 -10.75
CA SER A 236 24.63 -15.98 -11.32
C SER A 236 24.26 -15.29 -12.63
N TRP A 237 24.94 -14.20 -12.95
CA TRP A 237 24.62 -13.36 -14.11
C TRP A 237 25.85 -13.05 -14.96
N GLY A 238 25.60 -12.64 -16.21
CA GLY A 238 26.66 -12.29 -17.16
C GLY A 238 27.27 -10.91 -16.91
N SER A 239 26.56 -10.03 -16.21
CA SER A 239 26.97 -8.64 -15.95
C SER A 239 26.38 -8.11 -14.64
N TRP A 240 26.92 -7.00 -14.13
CA TRP A 240 26.35 -6.31 -12.97
C TRP A 240 25.00 -5.71 -13.29
N GLU A 241 24.83 -5.15 -14.49
CA GLU A 241 23.59 -4.52 -14.94
C GLU A 241 22.44 -5.53 -14.91
N GLU A 242 22.64 -6.70 -15.52
CA GLU A 242 21.66 -7.79 -15.51
C GLU A 242 21.31 -8.22 -14.07
N ALA A 243 22.31 -8.32 -13.21
CA ALA A 243 22.14 -8.76 -11.83
C ALA A 243 21.38 -7.74 -10.98
N ILE A 244 21.68 -6.44 -11.16
CA ILE A 244 21.02 -5.32 -10.47
C ILE A 244 19.54 -5.30 -10.82
N TRP A 245 19.22 -5.33 -12.12
CA TRP A 245 17.84 -5.34 -12.59
C TRP A 245 17.04 -6.53 -12.03
N ALA A 246 17.61 -7.73 -12.09
CA ALA A 246 16.98 -8.94 -11.56
C ALA A 246 16.79 -8.90 -10.04
N HIS A 247 17.76 -8.36 -9.29
CA HIS A 247 17.67 -8.29 -7.84
C HIS A 247 16.64 -7.26 -7.39
N VAL A 248 16.63 -6.06 -7.99
CA VAL A 248 15.66 -5.01 -7.65
C VAL A 248 14.22 -5.46 -7.98
N GLU A 249 14.01 -6.09 -9.14
CA GLU A 249 12.71 -6.70 -9.47
C GLU A 249 12.30 -7.75 -8.42
N GLY A 250 13.24 -8.61 -8.02
CA GLY A 250 13.02 -9.63 -6.99
C GLY A 250 12.63 -9.03 -5.64
N LEU A 251 13.22 -7.90 -5.25
CA LEU A 251 12.86 -7.17 -4.03
C LEU A 251 11.45 -6.59 -4.10
N ALA A 252 11.05 -6.03 -5.25
CA ALA A 252 9.69 -5.52 -5.45
C ALA A 252 8.64 -6.63 -5.30
N ILE A 253 8.84 -7.75 -6.03
CA ILE A 253 7.89 -8.86 -6.05
C ILE A 253 7.87 -9.63 -4.72
N GLY A 254 9.06 -9.88 -4.16
CA GLY A 254 9.22 -10.82 -3.06
C GLY A 254 9.20 -10.18 -1.67
N TYR A 255 9.53 -8.89 -1.57
CA TYR A 255 9.92 -8.26 -0.31
C TYR A 255 9.28 -6.88 -0.08
N GLY A 256 8.46 -6.40 -1.01
CA GLY A 256 7.72 -5.14 -0.88
C GLY A 256 8.51 -3.88 -1.22
N GLY A 257 9.74 -4.02 -1.72
CA GLY A 257 10.53 -2.89 -2.24
C GLY A 257 11.11 -1.93 -1.19
N GLN A 258 10.89 -2.16 0.09
CA GLN A 258 11.44 -1.34 1.18
C GLN A 258 12.00 -2.22 2.29
N LEU A 259 12.97 -1.69 3.04
CA LEU A 259 13.49 -2.39 4.20
C LEU A 259 12.42 -2.46 5.29
N THR A 260 12.00 -3.67 5.63
CA THR A 260 11.13 -3.96 6.77
C THR A 260 11.71 -5.11 7.56
N TYR A 261 11.35 -5.21 8.84
CA TYR A 261 11.81 -6.33 9.65
C TYR A 261 11.27 -7.68 9.12
N ALA A 262 10.04 -7.71 8.62
CA ALA A 262 9.47 -8.89 7.97
C ALA A 262 10.26 -9.31 6.72
N CYS A 263 10.74 -8.35 5.93
CA CYS A 263 11.66 -8.61 4.83
C CYS A 263 12.95 -9.26 5.36
N ALA A 264 13.56 -8.72 6.42
CA ALA A 264 14.77 -9.28 7.01
C ALA A 264 14.57 -10.73 7.51
N GLN A 265 13.44 -11.02 8.15
CA GLN A 265 13.07 -12.39 8.57
C GLN A 265 12.93 -13.36 7.40
N LYS A 266 12.48 -12.86 6.24
CA LYS A 266 12.38 -13.66 5.01
C LYS A 266 13.72 -13.80 4.30
N TYR A 267 14.54 -12.76 4.29
CA TYR A 267 15.80 -12.69 3.56
C TYR A 267 16.92 -13.44 4.30
N CYS A 268 17.06 -13.20 5.60
CA CYS A 268 18.07 -13.81 6.46
C CYS A 268 17.45 -14.34 7.78
N PRO A 269 16.63 -15.41 7.73
CA PRO A 269 15.88 -15.90 8.89
C PRO A 269 16.72 -16.18 10.16
N PRO A 270 17.94 -16.75 10.07
CA PRO A 270 18.73 -17.05 11.26
C PRO A 270 19.28 -15.81 11.99
N ASN A 271 19.47 -14.68 11.29
CA ASN A 271 20.16 -13.48 11.79
C ASN A 271 19.42 -12.18 11.41
N ALA A 272 18.09 -12.24 11.36
CA ALA A 272 17.24 -11.16 10.84
C ALA A 272 17.49 -9.81 11.53
N ASP A 273 17.70 -9.81 12.86
CA ASP A 273 18.01 -8.61 13.64
C ASP A 273 19.28 -7.91 13.17
N HIS A 274 20.38 -8.67 13.12
CA HIS A 274 21.68 -8.16 12.70
C HIS A 274 21.67 -7.73 11.24
N TRP A 275 20.97 -8.50 10.39
CA TRP A 275 20.85 -8.18 8.97
C TRP A 275 20.07 -6.87 8.77
N TYR A 276 18.91 -6.72 9.42
CA TYR A 276 18.09 -5.51 9.33
C TYR A 276 18.86 -4.28 9.77
N SER A 277 19.52 -4.32 10.93
CA SER A 277 20.28 -3.17 11.44
C SER A 277 21.49 -2.83 10.56
N SER A 278 22.16 -3.85 10.00
CA SER A 278 23.28 -3.64 9.08
C SER A 278 22.83 -3.01 7.77
N VAL A 279 21.70 -3.45 7.20
CA VAL A 279 21.18 -2.87 5.95
C VAL A 279 20.70 -1.44 6.21
N LEU A 280 19.99 -1.18 7.31
CA LEU A 280 19.53 0.16 7.68
C LEU A 280 20.71 1.13 7.81
N ALA A 281 21.77 0.74 8.54
CA ALA A 281 22.96 1.56 8.69
C ALA A 281 23.64 1.88 7.35
N ASN A 282 23.61 0.93 6.40
CA ASN A 282 24.12 1.17 5.05
C ASN A 282 23.21 2.07 4.21
N MET A 283 21.89 1.97 4.36
CA MET A 283 20.95 2.88 3.69
C MET A 283 21.09 4.32 4.18
N GLU A 284 21.38 4.53 5.46
CA GLU A 284 21.62 5.86 6.04
C GLU A 284 22.92 6.51 5.54
N MET A 285 23.85 5.73 4.97
CA MET A 285 25.10 6.22 4.36
C MET A 285 24.99 6.60 2.88
N ILE A 286 23.82 6.36 2.24
CA ILE A 286 23.53 6.67 0.83
C ILE A 286 22.67 7.93 0.75
#